data_AF-A0A5Q3L9X0-F1
#
_entry.id   AF-A0A5Q3L9X0-F1
#
_cell.length_a   1.000
_cell.length_b   1.000
_cell.length_c   1.000
_cell.angle_alpha   90.00
_cell.angle_beta   90.00
_cell.angle_gamma   90.00
#
_symmetry.space_group_name_H-M   'P 1'
#
loop_
_entity.id
_entity.type
_entity.pdbx_description
1 polymer ?
#
loop_
_entity_poly.entity_id
_entity_poly.type
_entity_poly.pdbx_seq_one_letter_code
_entity_poly.pdbx_strand_id
1 'polypeptide(L)'
;MSYRVIKYKNYFLDIAMALRKHQEQLEHDTEYDRLLLDGEPFAGTLIPTPTDPDRWEEEYRNGLPHGWYRLWWRSGHLRSLRHHKWGWMHGSYQNWYENGQIEEESEYELAICKRRKRWDEEGNLVEDYVLHGNSRDHESLLAMRKAYYGHTGEERGDEE
;
A
#
# COMPACT_ATOMS: atom_id res chain seq x y z
N MET A 1 29.61 -25.34 20.89
CA MET A 1 29.67 -24.64 19.58
C MET A 1 28.37 -23.89 19.42
N SER A 2 28.38 -22.57 19.60
CA SER A 2 27.18 -21.73 19.58
C SER A 2 27.06 -21.07 18.20
N TYR A 3 26.05 -21.45 17.42
CA TYR A 3 25.75 -20.81 16.15
C TYR A 3 25.10 -19.45 16.43
N ARG A 4 25.80 -18.37 16.10
CA ARG A 4 25.20 -17.03 15.97
C ARG A 4 24.29 -17.07 14.75
N VAL A 5 22.98 -17.02 14.96
CA VAL A 5 22.01 -16.74 13.90
C VAL A 5 22.20 -15.28 13.50
N ILE A 6 22.72 -15.07 12.29
CA ILE A 6 23.08 -13.75 11.80
C ILE A 6 21.81 -13.04 11.30
N LYS A 7 21.59 -11.83 11.81
CA LYS A 7 20.50 -10.90 11.46
C LYS A 7 20.62 -10.37 10.02
N TYR A 8 20.64 -11.23 9.00
CA TYR A 8 20.77 -10.78 7.60
C TYR A 8 19.45 -10.39 6.94
N LYS A 9 18.29 -10.75 7.50
CA LYS A 9 16.99 -10.42 6.88
C LYS A 9 16.64 -8.92 6.90
N ASN A 10 17.16 -8.15 7.85
CA ASN A 10 16.80 -6.71 7.96
C ASN A 10 17.67 -5.80 7.09
N TYR A 11 18.96 -6.11 6.93
CA TYR A 11 19.86 -5.24 6.15
C TYR A 11 19.51 -5.19 4.65
N PHE A 12 19.01 -6.29 4.07
CA PHE A 12 18.61 -6.31 2.67
C PHE A 12 17.34 -5.48 2.43
N LEU A 13 16.40 -5.49 3.38
CA LEU A 13 15.18 -4.69 3.31
C LEU A 13 15.47 -3.20 3.47
N ASP A 14 16.36 -2.84 4.41
CA ASP A 14 16.79 -1.45 4.63
C ASP A 14 17.57 -0.87 3.43
N ILE A 15 18.39 -1.69 2.75
CA ILE A 15 19.12 -1.28 1.54
C ILE A 15 18.17 -1.17 0.34
N ALA A 16 17.21 -2.09 0.18
CA ALA A 16 16.22 -2.05 -0.90
C ALA A 16 15.31 -0.81 -0.78
N MET A 17 14.89 -0.43 0.44
CA MET A 17 14.12 0.80 0.67
C MET A 17 14.90 2.08 0.39
N ALA A 18 16.24 2.02 0.33
CA ALA A 18 17.06 3.15 -0.12
C ALA A 18 17.12 3.28 -1.65
N LEU A 19 16.76 2.23 -2.40
CA LEU A 19 16.77 2.24 -3.87
C LEU A 19 15.55 2.99 -4.40
N ARG A 20 15.78 4.26 -4.78
CA ARG A 20 14.78 5.12 -5.40
C ARG A 20 14.94 5.13 -6.91
N LYS A 21 13.85 4.90 -7.64
CA LYS A 21 13.83 4.88 -9.12
C LYS A 21 12.68 5.71 -9.66
N HIS A 22 12.88 6.25 -10.84
CA HIS A 22 11.83 6.80 -11.68
C HIS A 22 11.29 5.73 -12.63
N GLN A 23 10.06 5.91 -13.11
CA GLN A 23 9.37 4.91 -13.94
C GLN A 23 10.15 4.59 -15.21
N GLU A 24 10.80 5.57 -15.83
CA GLU A 24 11.59 5.39 -17.06
C GLU A 24 12.86 4.55 -16.87
N GLN A 25 13.25 4.29 -15.63
CA GLN A 25 14.41 3.45 -15.28
C GLN A 25 14.01 1.99 -15.05
N LEU A 26 12.73 1.67 -15.17
CA LEU A 26 12.17 0.34 -14.92
C LEU A 26 11.54 -0.20 -16.19
N GLU A 27 11.58 -1.51 -16.33
CA GLU A 27 10.89 -2.24 -17.38
C GLU A 27 9.52 -2.69 -16.87
N HIS A 28 8.57 -2.90 -17.78
CA HIS A 28 7.25 -3.43 -17.44
C HIS A 28 7.10 -4.83 -18.03
N ASP A 29 6.98 -5.81 -17.14
CA ASP A 29 6.55 -7.16 -17.48
C ASP A 29 5.03 -7.14 -17.66
N THR A 30 4.59 -7.15 -18.92
CA THR A 30 3.17 -7.09 -19.27
C THR A 30 2.45 -8.43 -19.07
N GLU A 31 3.17 -9.55 -18.92
CA GLU A 31 2.57 -10.86 -18.66
C GLU A 31 2.09 -10.96 -17.21
N TYR A 32 2.88 -10.43 -16.27
CA TYR A 32 2.61 -10.51 -14.83
C TYR A 32 2.28 -9.18 -14.17
N ASP A 33 2.23 -8.10 -14.95
CA ASP A 33 2.02 -6.72 -14.51
C ASP A 33 3.00 -6.31 -13.40
N ARG A 34 4.30 -6.51 -13.65
CA ARG A 34 5.38 -6.24 -12.68
C ARG A 34 6.36 -5.20 -13.20
N LEU A 35 6.88 -4.39 -12.28
CA LEU A 35 8.05 -3.56 -12.56
C LEU A 35 9.33 -4.39 -12.39
N LEU A 36 10.23 -4.27 -13.37
CA LEU A 36 11.53 -4.90 -13.33
C LEU A 36 12.65 -3.83 -13.34
N LEU A 37 13.77 -4.15 -12.73
CA LEU A 37 15.02 -3.41 -12.84
C LEU A 37 16.08 -4.37 -13.35
N ASP A 38 16.62 -4.10 -14.55
CA ASP A 38 17.62 -4.95 -15.22
C ASP A 38 17.14 -6.41 -15.37
N GLY A 39 15.87 -6.58 -15.77
CA GLY A 39 15.21 -7.89 -15.92
C GLY A 39 14.75 -8.59 -14.64
N GLU A 40 15.04 -8.07 -13.45
CA GLU A 40 14.65 -8.67 -12.16
C GLU A 40 13.49 -7.92 -11.48
N PRO A 41 12.58 -8.59 -10.75
CA PRO A 41 11.47 -7.92 -10.09
C PRO A 41 11.93 -6.81 -9.14
N PHE A 42 11.44 -5.58 -9.39
CA PHE A 42 11.87 -4.39 -8.68
C PHE A 42 11.48 -4.45 -7.19
N ALA A 43 12.43 -4.12 -6.32
CA ALA A 43 12.20 -3.90 -4.90
C ALA A 43 12.85 -2.58 -4.49
N GLY A 44 12.05 -1.63 -4.05
CA GLY A 44 12.49 -0.29 -3.71
C GLY A 44 11.35 0.72 -3.76
N THR A 45 11.68 2.00 -3.90
CA THR A 45 10.71 3.08 -3.93
C THR A 45 10.65 3.72 -5.32
N LEU A 46 9.47 3.69 -5.92
CA LEU A 46 9.17 4.45 -7.13
C LEU A 46 8.86 5.90 -6.74
N ILE A 47 9.47 6.85 -7.44
CA ILE A 47 9.29 8.30 -7.23
C ILE A 47 9.04 9.01 -8.57
N PRO A 48 8.31 10.13 -8.58
CA PRO A 48 8.08 10.95 -9.77
C PRO A 48 9.39 11.46 -10.35
N THR A 49 9.38 11.76 -11.64
CA THR A 49 10.50 12.42 -12.31
C THR A 49 10.70 13.84 -11.74
N PRO A 50 11.91 14.42 -11.83
CA PRO A 50 12.14 15.79 -11.38
C PRO A 50 11.26 16.86 -12.07
N THR A 51 10.68 16.52 -13.22
CA THR A 51 9.79 17.40 -14.00
C THR A 51 8.31 17.21 -13.66
N ASP A 52 7.96 16.17 -12.91
CA ASP A 52 6.58 15.95 -12.50
C ASP A 52 6.14 17.02 -11.50
N PRO A 53 4.94 17.60 -11.67
CA PRO A 53 4.43 18.64 -10.78
C PRO A 53 3.97 18.09 -9.43
N ASP A 54 3.73 16.79 -9.33
CA ASP A 54 3.21 16.11 -8.16
C ASP A 54 4.33 15.35 -7.46
N ARG A 55 4.38 15.48 -6.13
CA ARG A 55 5.29 14.71 -5.28
C ARG A 55 4.54 13.52 -4.71
N TRP A 56 5.04 12.32 -4.99
CA TRP A 56 4.57 11.08 -4.40
C TRP A 56 5.74 10.09 -4.24
N GLU A 57 5.53 9.02 -3.51
CA GLU A 57 6.44 7.88 -3.48
C GLU A 57 5.64 6.61 -3.20
N GLU A 58 6.06 5.50 -3.81
CA GLU A 58 5.39 4.21 -3.67
C GLU A 58 6.40 3.10 -3.47
N GLU A 59 6.19 2.28 -2.46
CA GLU A 59 7.05 1.15 -2.13
C GLU A 59 6.66 -0.08 -2.95
N TYR A 60 7.66 -0.79 -3.47
CA TYR A 60 7.53 -1.98 -4.30
C TYR A 60 8.32 -3.14 -3.73
N ARG A 61 7.78 -4.35 -3.87
CA ARG A 61 8.46 -5.62 -3.58
C ARG A 61 8.05 -6.66 -4.61
N ASN A 62 9.02 -7.39 -5.15
CA ASN A 62 8.80 -8.38 -6.22
C ASN A 62 8.08 -7.78 -7.44
N GLY A 63 8.39 -6.53 -7.77
CA GLY A 63 7.81 -5.79 -8.90
C GLY A 63 6.37 -5.32 -8.70
N LEU A 64 5.78 -5.53 -7.52
CA LEU A 64 4.40 -5.14 -7.19
C LEU A 64 4.37 -4.09 -6.07
N PRO A 65 3.37 -3.20 -6.03
CA PRO A 65 3.15 -2.31 -4.90
C PRO A 65 3.08 -3.07 -3.56
N HIS A 66 3.93 -2.69 -2.61
CA HIS A 66 4.04 -3.35 -1.32
C HIS A 66 4.67 -2.41 -0.29
N GLY A 67 3.95 -2.10 0.78
CA GLY A 67 4.32 -1.08 1.75
C GLY A 67 3.52 0.20 1.52
N TRP A 68 4.12 1.35 1.80
CA TRP A 68 3.39 2.62 1.77
C TRP A 68 3.43 3.31 0.40
N TYR A 69 2.30 3.90 0.05
CA TYR A 69 2.16 4.98 -0.91
C TYR A 69 1.92 6.29 -0.17
N ARG A 70 2.61 7.35 -0.59
CA ARG A 70 2.47 8.71 -0.04
C ARG A 70 2.33 9.70 -1.18
N LEU A 71 1.42 10.65 -1.04
CA LEU A 71 1.22 11.77 -1.97
C LEU A 71 1.16 13.06 -1.16
N TRP A 72 1.77 14.12 -1.67
CA TRP A 72 1.81 15.42 -1.01
C TRP A 72 1.12 16.49 -1.84
N TRP A 73 0.53 17.46 -1.15
CA TRP A 73 0.14 18.74 -1.75
C TRP A 73 1.38 19.53 -2.17
N ARG A 74 1.22 20.50 -3.07
CA ARG A 74 2.32 21.40 -3.48
C ARG A 74 2.88 22.21 -2.33
N SER A 75 2.07 22.46 -1.30
CA SER A 75 2.47 23.08 -0.03
C SER A 75 3.42 22.19 0.79
N GLY A 76 3.57 20.90 0.45
CA GLY A 76 4.41 19.94 1.16
C GLY A 76 3.69 19.18 2.28
N HIS A 77 2.42 19.48 2.55
CA HIS A 77 1.58 18.71 3.46
C HIS A 77 1.20 17.37 2.85
N LEU A 78 1.04 16.34 3.69
CA LEU A 78 0.60 15.03 3.25
C LEU A 78 -0.85 15.11 2.75
N ARG A 79 -1.07 14.63 1.53
CA ARG A 79 -2.39 14.59 0.88
C ARG A 79 -3.03 13.22 1.02
N SER A 80 -2.26 12.16 0.81
CA SER A 80 -2.75 10.78 0.86
C SER A 80 -1.69 9.83 1.39
N LEU A 81 -2.12 8.86 2.19
CA LEU A 81 -1.30 7.79 2.74
C LEU A 81 -2.08 6.48 2.60
N ARG A 82 -1.53 5.50 1.89
CA ARG A 82 -2.17 4.20 1.70
C ARG A 82 -1.15 3.10 1.87
N HIS A 83 -1.59 1.95 2.32
CA HIS A 83 -0.75 0.76 2.41
C HIS A 83 -1.18 -0.27 1.36
N HIS A 84 -0.20 -0.91 0.74
CA HIS A 84 -0.35 -1.94 -0.27
C HIS A 84 0.31 -3.24 0.18
N LYS A 85 -0.28 -4.37 -0.22
CA LYS A 85 0.29 -5.71 -0.04
C LYS A 85 -0.02 -6.53 -1.28
N TRP A 86 1.03 -7.02 -1.94
CA TRP A 86 0.94 -7.85 -3.16
C TRP A 86 0.18 -7.15 -4.30
N GLY A 87 0.38 -5.84 -4.46
CA GLY A 87 -0.31 -5.02 -5.46
C GLY A 87 -1.72 -4.57 -5.07
N TRP A 88 -2.27 -5.05 -3.96
CA TRP A 88 -3.61 -4.70 -3.50
C TRP A 88 -3.57 -3.69 -2.36
N MET A 89 -4.56 -2.79 -2.31
CA MET A 89 -4.77 -1.94 -1.13
C MET A 89 -5.07 -2.81 0.09
N HIS A 90 -4.30 -2.62 1.15
CA HIS A 90 -4.31 -3.49 2.32
C HIS A 90 -3.81 -2.71 3.55
N GLY A 91 -4.58 -2.68 4.63
CA GLY A 91 -4.30 -1.88 5.81
C GLY A 91 -4.98 -0.51 5.76
N SER A 92 -4.36 0.48 6.38
CA SER A 92 -4.92 1.83 6.52
C SER A 92 -4.81 2.65 5.23
N TYR A 93 -5.84 3.46 4.99
CA TYR A 93 -5.87 4.54 4.01
C TYR A 93 -6.33 5.82 4.71
N GLN A 94 -5.60 6.91 4.48
CA GLN A 94 -5.95 8.23 4.98
C GLN A 94 -5.79 9.25 3.85
N ASN A 95 -6.72 10.19 3.77
CA ASN A 95 -6.67 11.33 2.85
C ASN A 95 -6.96 12.62 3.62
N TRP A 96 -6.28 13.70 3.24
CA TRP A 96 -6.39 15.00 3.89
C TRP A 96 -6.67 16.11 2.89
N TYR A 97 -7.53 17.03 3.28
CA TYR A 97 -7.66 18.33 2.62
C TYR A 97 -6.38 19.16 2.81
N GLU A 98 -6.17 20.16 1.94
CA GLU A 98 -4.97 21.00 2.01
C GLU A 98 -4.89 21.83 3.31
N ASN A 99 -6.03 22.08 3.95
CA ASN A 99 -6.12 22.72 5.27
C ASN A 99 -5.63 21.80 6.43
N GLY A 100 -5.26 20.55 6.14
CA GLY A 100 -4.77 19.56 7.11
C GLY A 100 -5.86 18.75 7.81
N GLN A 101 -7.13 19.03 7.54
CA GLN A 101 -8.23 18.22 8.05
C GLN A 101 -8.32 16.89 7.29
N ILE A 102 -8.74 15.85 8.00
CA ILE A 102 -8.97 14.53 7.42
C ILE A 102 -10.19 14.59 6.51
N GLU A 103 -10.03 14.14 5.27
CA GLU A 103 -11.13 13.91 4.33
C GLU A 103 -11.65 12.47 4.44
N GLU A 104 -10.75 11.50 4.56
CA GLU A 104 -11.11 10.08 4.61
C GLU A 104 -10.18 9.30 5.53
N GLU A 105 -10.75 8.37 6.29
CA GLU A 105 -10.04 7.29 6.96
C GLU A 105 -10.72 5.97 6.64
N SER A 106 -9.96 5.04 6.07
CA SER A 106 -10.48 3.74 5.67
C SER A 106 -9.52 2.62 6.04
N GLU A 107 -10.07 1.42 6.19
CA GLU A 107 -9.32 0.19 6.36
C GLU A 107 -9.70 -0.79 5.26
N TYR A 108 -8.69 -1.32 4.60
CA TYR A 108 -8.83 -2.25 3.50
C TYR A 108 -8.17 -3.58 3.81
N GLU A 109 -8.69 -4.64 3.21
CA GLU A 109 -8.10 -5.96 3.24
C GLU A 109 -8.29 -6.61 1.87
N LEU A 110 -7.19 -6.91 1.17
CA LEU A 110 -7.24 -7.54 -0.16
C LEU A 110 -8.11 -6.75 -1.14
N ALA A 111 -7.91 -5.42 -1.17
CA ALA A 111 -8.66 -4.41 -1.91
C ALA A 111 -10.14 -4.20 -1.48
N ILE A 112 -10.65 -4.94 -0.50
CA ILE A 112 -12.01 -4.75 0.03
C ILE A 112 -12.00 -3.75 1.18
N CYS A 113 -12.84 -2.70 1.09
CA CYS A 113 -13.03 -1.75 2.19
C CYS A 113 -13.81 -2.41 3.32
N LYS A 114 -13.23 -2.48 4.52
CA LYS A 114 -13.91 -2.98 5.72
C LYS A 114 -14.61 -1.87 6.48
N ARG A 115 -14.00 -0.69 6.54
CA ARG A 115 -14.47 0.49 7.25
C ARG A 115 -14.05 1.73 6.48
N ARG A 116 -14.91 2.74 6.42
CA ARG A 116 -14.61 4.06 5.87
C ARG A 116 -15.37 5.13 6.64
N LYS A 117 -14.66 6.19 6.99
CA LYS A 117 -15.28 7.45 7.41
C LYS A 117 -14.82 8.56 6.49
N ARG A 118 -15.74 9.45 6.13
CA ARG A 118 -15.42 10.66 5.36
C ARG A 118 -15.98 11.88 6.04
N TRP A 119 -15.23 12.97 5.93
CA TRP A 119 -15.60 14.28 6.42
C TRP A 119 -15.52 15.30 5.30
N ASP A 120 -16.30 16.37 5.40
CA ASP A 120 -16.15 17.54 4.51
C ASP A 120 -15.02 18.47 4.98
N GLU A 121 -14.76 19.55 4.23
CA GLU A 121 -13.71 20.56 4.54
C GLU A 121 -13.95 21.37 5.83
N GLU A 122 -15.11 21.20 6.46
CA GLU A 122 -15.44 21.84 7.73
C GLU A 122 -15.25 20.86 8.91
N GLY A 123 -14.98 19.58 8.61
CA GLY A 123 -14.83 18.50 9.58
C GLY A 123 -16.13 17.83 9.97
N ASN A 124 -17.24 18.05 9.24
CA ASN A 124 -18.49 17.35 9.50
C ASN A 124 -18.42 15.94 8.90
N LEU A 125 -18.85 14.94 9.66
CA LEU A 125 -18.92 13.55 9.19
C LEU A 125 -20.01 13.43 8.11
N VAL A 126 -19.63 13.02 6.91
CA VAL A 126 -20.54 12.83 5.75
C VAL A 126 -20.77 11.35 5.42
N GLU A 127 -19.88 10.47 5.86
CA GLU A 127 -20.01 9.01 5.65
C GLU A 127 -19.43 8.24 6.84
N ASP A 128 -20.13 7.19 7.27
CA ASP A 128 -19.62 6.14 8.17
C ASP A 128 -20.08 4.78 7.64
N TYR A 129 -19.19 4.11 6.93
CA TYR A 129 -19.41 2.85 6.26
C TYR A 129 -18.71 1.71 7.02
N VAL A 130 -19.44 0.62 7.20
CA VAL A 130 -18.92 -0.64 7.72
C VAL A 130 -19.38 -1.78 6.81
N LEU A 131 -18.44 -2.62 6.40
CA LEU A 131 -18.71 -3.78 5.57
C LEU A 131 -19.68 -4.74 6.28
N HIS A 132 -20.84 -4.96 5.66
CA HIS A 132 -21.84 -5.88 6.19
C HIS A 132 -21.55 -7.33 5.80
N GLY A 133 -21.72 -8.27 6.73
CA GLY A 133 -21.41 -9.69 6.53
C GLY A 133 -22.19 -10.42 5.44
N ASN A 134 -23.27 -9.84 4.93
CA ASN A 134 -24.08 -10.42 3.85
C ASN A 134 -23.92 -9.65 2.53
N SER A 135 -22.95 -8.75 2.44
CA SER A 135 -22.67 -8.04 1.18
C SER A 135 -21.85 -8.90 0.24
N ARG A 136 -21.96 -8.63 -1.06
CA ARG A 136 -21.11 -9.23 -2.09
C ARG A 136 -19.61 -8.98 -1.84
N ASP A 137 -19.29 -7.83 -1.27
CA ASP A 137 -17.91 -7.46 -0.92
C ASP A 137 -17.39 -8.31 0.24
N HIS A 138 -18.24 -8.65 1.21
CA HIS A 138 -17.87 -9.56 2.28
C HIS A 138 -17.66 -10.99 1.75
N GLU A 139 -18.52 -11.48 0.86
CA GLU A 139 -18.31 -12.78 0.20
C GLU A 139 -17.00 -12.80 -0.60
N SER A 140 -16.69 -11.70 -1.30
CA SER A 140 -15.45 -11.52 -2.03
C SER A 140 -14.24 -11.52 -1.08
N LEU A 141 -14.34 -10.83 0.06
CA LEU A 141 -13.30 -10.85 1.09
C LEU A 141 -13.04 -12.26 1.62
N LEU A 142 -14.08 -13.04 1.92
CA LEU A 142 -13.92 -14.43 2.38
C LEU A 142 -13.24 -15.31 1.33
N ALA A 143 -13.61 -15.15 0.05
CA ALA A 143 -12.98 -15.87 -1.05
C ALA A 143 -11.49 -15.50 -1.20
N MET A 144 -11.18 -14.21 -1.11
CA MET A 144 -9.81 -13.69 -1.20
C MET A 144 -8.97 -14.16 -0.01
N ARG A 145 -9.49 -14.11 1.23
CA ARG A 145 -8.81 -14.66 2.41
C ARG A 145 -8.49 -16.15 2.23
N LYS A 146 -9.44 -16.94 1.73
CA LYS A 146 -9.20 -18.36 1.46
C LYS A 146 -8.09 -18.57 0.44
N ALA A 147 -8.03 -17.74 -0.61
CA ALA A 147 -7.02 -17.85 -1.66
C ALA A 147 -5.61 -17.41 -1.20
N TYR A 148 -5.51 -16.32 -0.43
CA TYR A 148 -4.23 -15.72 -0.06
C TYR A 148 -3.70 -16.14 1.32
N TYR A 149 -4.60 -16.47 2.27
CA TYR A 149 -4.26 -16.84 3.65
C TYR A 149 -4.59 -18.30 3.97
N GLY A 150 -5.36 -18.99 3.13
CA GLY A 150 -5.77 -20.38 3.38
C GLY A 150 -6.91 -20.55 4.38
N HIS A 151 -7.43 -19.46 4.97
CA HIS A 151 -8.56 -19.45 5.89
C HIS A 151 -9.53 -18.31 5.58
N THR A 152 -10.70 -18.29 6.23
CA THR A 152 -11.71 -17.20 6.07
C THR A 152 -11.81 -16.29 7.30
N GLY A 153 -11.13 -16.64 8.40
CA GLY A 153 -11.13 -15.87 9.65
C GLY A 153 -10.43 -14.52 9.54
N GLU A 154 -10.55 -13.72 10.59
CA GLU A 154 -9.87 -12.42 10.73
C GLU A 154 -8.44 -12.52 11.27
N GLU A 155 -7.94 -13.75 11.44
CA GLU A 155 -6.56 -14.01 11.83
C GLU A 155 -5.64 -13.30 10.83
N ARG A 156 -4.93 -12.26 11.28
CA ARG A 156 -3.94 -11.60 10.45
C ARG A 156 -2.81 -12.60 10.26
N GLY A 157 -2.75 -13.24 9.10
CA GLY A 157 -1.62 -14.08 8.67
C GLY A 157 -0.33 -13.28 8.44
N ASP A 158 -0.14 -12.19 9.18
CA ASP A 158 1.01 -11.29 9.17
C ASP A 158 2.01 -11.60 10.29
N GLU A 159 1.82 -12.71 11.02
CA GLU A 159 2.86 -13.28 11.90
C GLU A 159 3.88 -14.08 11.07
N GLU A 160 4.60 -13.44 10.13
CA GLU A 160 5.86 -13.97 9.56
C GLU A 160 6.74 -12.90 8.90
#